data_AF-A0A919CQ98-F1
#
_entry.id   AF-A0A919CQ98-F1
#
_cell.length_a   1.000
_cell.length_b   1.000
_cell.length_c   1.000
_cell.angle_alpha   90.00
_cell.angle_beta   90.00
_cell.angle_gamma   90.00
#
_symmetry.space_group_name_H-M   'P 1'
#
loop_
_entity.id
_entity.type
_entity.pdbx_description
1 polymer ?
#
loop_
_entity_poly.entity_id
_entity_poly.type
_entity_poly.pdbx_seq_one_letter_code
_entity_poly.pdbx_strand_id
1 'polypeptide(L)'
;MSLTYVDTGTAQPHPLDLLEELVGANDWAFDRAGPDELAVEIAGRWCDYRLYFLWQEDLGALHFSCLLESRVPVEKRREVSLLLALLNEKMWLGHFDLSSDDGTPMFRHTLLVRGAGGVSVEQMEDLVEVALGESERFFPAFQFVIWGGKTAEEAVASSLLDVQGEA
;
A
#
# COMPACT_ATOMS: atom_id res chain seq x y z
N MET A 1 31.15 -3.78 5.54
CA MET A 1 31.42 -4.64 4.37
C MET A 1 30.88 -3.88 3.17
N SER A 2 31.73 -3.41 2.25
CA SER A 2 31.27 -2.65 1.07
C SER A 2 31.17 -3.61 -0.11
N LEU A 3 29.98 -3.75 -0.66
CA LEU A 3 29.79 -4.48 -1.92
C LEU A 3 30.27 -3.58 -3.06
N THR A 4 31.13 -4.12 -3.93
CA THR A 4 31.60 -3.42 -5.13
C THR A 4 30.54 -3.55 -6.22
N TYR A 5 30.06 -2.43 -6.72
CA TYR A 5 29.04 -2.36 -7.78
C TYR A 5 29.62 -2.76 -9.13
N VAL A 6 28.89 -3.59 -9.88
CA VAL A 6 29.18 -3.89 -11.29
C VAL A 6 28.08 -3.23 -12.12
N ASP A 7 28.46 -2.21 -12.88
CA ASP A 7 27.57 -1.45 -13.74
C ASP A 7 27.28 -2.24 -15.03
N THR A 8 26.02 -2.64 -15.23
CA THR A 8 25.53 -3.27 -16.46
C THR A 8 24.73 -2.23 -17.23
N GLY A 9 25.42 -1.33 -17.92
CA GLY A 9 24.88 -0.09 -18.50
C GLY A 9 23.81 -0.24 -19.58
N THR A 10 22.57 -0.56 -19.20
CA THR A 10 21.37 -0.31 -20.00
C THR A 10 20.48 0.71 -19.30
N ALA A 11 20.17 1.81 -19.99
CA ALA A 11 19.18 2.78 -19.50
C ALA A 11 17.82 2.09 -19.44
N GLN A 12 17.27 1.94 -18.23
CA GLN A 12 15.96 1.35 -18.03
C GLN A 12 14.88 2.43 -18.12
N PRO A 13 13.69 2.11 -18.65
CA PRO A 13 12.58 3.05 -18.64
C PRO A 13 12.22 3.43 -17.20
N HIS A 14 11.78 4.66 -17.02
CA HIS A 14 11.41 5.17 -15.71
C HIS A 14 10.21 4.37 -15.18
N PRO A 15 10.24 3.82 -13.94
CA PRO A 15 9.16 2.93 -13.47
C PRO A 15 7.77 3.56 -13.46
N LEU A 16 7.70 4.89 -13.28
CA LEU A 16 6.41 5.59 -13.32
C LEU A 16 5.81 5.71 -14.72
N ASP A 17 6.61 5.65 -15.79
CA ASP A 17 6.08 5.70 -17.16
C ASP A 17 5.28 4.42 -17.45
N LEU A 18 5.76 3.27 -16.95
CA LEU A 18 5.02 2.01 -17.01
C LEU A 18 3.72 2.04 -16.19
N LEU A 19 3.76 2.70 -15.02
CA LEU A 19 2.56 2.86 -14.19
C LEU A 19 1.51 3.75 -14.86
N GLU A 20 1.92 4.81 -15.56
CA GLU A 20 0.98 5.63 -16.34
C GLU A 20 0.28 4.82 -17.44
N GLU A 21 1.02 3.95 -18.15
CA GLU A 21 0.42 3.05 -19.13
C GLU A 21 -0.59 2.09 -18.49
N LEU A 22 -0.23 1.49 -17.36
CA LEU A 22 -1.10 0.57 -16.62
C LEU A 22 -2.38 1.28 -16.13
N VAL A 23 -2.22 2.45 -15.52
CA VAL A 23 -3.33 3.25 -14.98
C VAL A 23 -4.23 3.76 -16.11
N GLY A 24 -3.64 4.22 -17.21
CA GLY A 24 -4.37 4.64 -18.41
C GLY A 24 -5.14 3.48 -19.06
N ALA A 25 -4.59 2.27 -19.09
CA ALA A 25 -5.28 1.08 -19.60
C ALA A 25 -6.48 0.65 -18.73
N ASN A 26 -6.48 1.01 -17.45
CA ASN A 26 -7.57 0.74 -16.50
C ASN A 26 -8.58 1.89 -16.35
N ASP A 27 -8.42 2.98 -17.12
CA ASP A 27 -9.24 4.20 -17.02
C ASP A 27 -9.28 4.80 -15.61
N TRP A 28 -8.21 4.64 -14.82
CA TRP A 28 -8.11 5.20 -13.47
C TRP A 28 -7.67 6.66 -13.50
N ALA A 29 -8.19 7.46 -12.58
CA ALA A 29 -7.79 8.84 -12.43
C ALA A 29 -6.40 8.91 -11.78
N PHE A 30 -5.50 9.71 -12.36
CA PHE A 30 -4.15 9.88 -11.82
C PHE A 30 -3.64 11.31 -12.00
N ASP A 31 -2.66 11.66 -11.16
CA ASP A 31 -1.94 12.92 -11.19
C ASP A 31 -0.44 12.66 -11.03
N ARG A 32 0.35 13.20 -11.97
CA ARG A 32 1.82 13.16 -11.89
C ARG A 32 2.31 14.46 -11.27
N ALA A 33 2.43 14.43 -9.95
CA ALA A 33 2.84 15.59 -9.15
C ALA A 33 4.31 16.01 -9.39
N GLY A 34 5.13 15.10 -9.92
CA GLY A 34 6.52 15.36 -10.27
C GLY A 34 7.14 14.26 -11.15
N PRO A 35 8.41 14.41 -11.55
CA PRO A 35 9.08 13.38 -12.36
C PRO A 35 9.09 12.01 -11.66
N ASP A 36 9.22 12.00 -10.33
CA ASP A 36 9.39 10.84 -9.47
C ASP A 36 8.16 10.52 -8.60
N GLU A 37 7.03 11.20 -8.83
CA GLU A 37 5.81 11.06 -8.00
C GLU A 37 4.56 10.88 -8.85
N LEU A 38 3.80 9.83 -8.58
CA LEU A 38 2.52 9.52 -9.21
C LEU A 38 1.48 9.19 -8.14
N ALA A 39 0.31 9.82 -8.23
CA ALA A 39 -0.85 9.52 -7.40
C ALA A 39 -1.99 8.96 -8.26
N VAL A 40 -2.69 7.93 -7.77
CA VAL A 40 -3.80 7.27 -8.47
C VAL A 40 -4.98 7.12 -7.52
N GLU A 41 -6.21 7.29 -8.02
CA GLU A 41 -7.44 7.05 -7.28
C GLU A 41 -8.19 5.85 -7.85
N ILE A 42 -8.57 4.93 -6.96
CA ILE A 42 -9.27 3.69 -7.33
C ILE A 42 -10.46 3.50 -6.40
N ALA A 43 -11.62 3.21 -6.99
CA ALA A 43 -12.82 2.87 -6.24
C ALA A 43 -12.71 1.45 -5.67
N GLY A 44 -12.87 1.32 -4.36
CA GLY A 44 -12.92 0.05 -3.65
C GLY A 44 -14.34 -0.41 -3.33
N ARG A 45 -14.44 -1.54 -2.62
CA ARG A 45 -15.73 -2.02 -2.08
C ARG A 45 -16.10 -1.25 -0.81
N TRP A 46 -15.12 -0.88 0.02
CA TRP A 46 -15.38 -0.17 1.28
C TRP A 46 -15.22 1.35 1.19
N CYS A 47 -14.21 1.83 0.47
CA CYS A 47 -13.93 3.25 0.27
C CYS A 47 -13.16 3.45 -1.03
N ASP A 48 -12.97 4.71 -1.43
CA ASP A 48 -11.99 5.04 -2.44
C ASP A 48 -10.58 4.92 -1.82
N TYR A 49 -9.62 4.43 -2.60
CA TYR A 49 -8.23 4.28 -2.22
C TYR A 49 -7.40 5.26 -3.01
N ARG A 50 -6.45 5.91 -2.33
CA ARG A 50 -5.44 6.73 -2.98
C ARG A 50 -4.09 6.05 -2.94
N LEU A 51 -3.58 5.70 -4.11
CA LEU A 51 -2.27 5.11 -4.29
C LEU A 51 -1.23 6.20 -4.52
N TYR A 52 -0.07 6.04 -3.92
CA TYR A 52 1.10 6.90 -4.14
C TYR A 52 2.30 6.04 -4.52
N PHE A 53 2.97 6.47 -5.58
CA PHE A 53 4.19 5.88 -6.08
C PHE A 53 5.28 6.95 -6.06
N LEU A 54 6.39 6.64 -5.40
CA LEU A 54 7.56 7.51 -5.29
C LEU A 54 8.79 6.74 -5.77
N TRP A 55 9.40 7.20 -6.85
CA TRP A 55 10.67 6.67 -7.32
C TRP A 55 11.83 7.29 -6.54
N GLN A 56 12.78 6.46 -6.12
CA GLN A 56 14.01 6.88 -5.44
C GLN A 56 15.21 6.38 -6.24
N GLU A 57 15.70 7.22 -7.16
CA GLU A 57 16.74 6.87 -8.13
C GLU A 57 18.03 6.34 -7.47
N ASP A 58 18.53 7.02 -6.43
CA ASP A 58 19.76 6.64 -5.72
C ASP A 58 19.70 5.23 -5.11
N LEU A 59 18.50 4.84 -4.65
CA LEU A 59 18.24 3.52 -4.08
C LEU A 59 17.80 2.51 -5.14
N GLY A 60 17.43 2.97 -6.34
CA GLY A 60 16.74 2.20 -7.37
C GLY A 60 15.53 1.48 -6.78
N ALA A 61 14.71 2.23 -6.05
CA ALA A 61 13.59 1.70 -5.26
C ALA A 61 12.30 2.46 -5.59
N LEU A 62 11.22 1.70 -5.79
CA LEU A 62 9.87 2.24 -5.90
C LEU A 62 9.18 2.10 -4.56
N HIS A 63 8.97 3.22 -3.88
CA HIS A 63 8.18 3.30 -2.67
C HIS A 63 6.71 3.45 -3.03
N PHE A 64 5.86 2.58 -2.46
CA PHE A 64 4.45 2.52 -2.74
C PHE A 64 3.63 2.64 -1.47
N SER A 65 2.51 3.34 -1.54
CA SER A 65 1.56 3.45 -0.43
C SER A 65 0.11 3.46 -0.94
N CYS A 66 -0.79 2.78 -0.24
CA CYS A 66 -2.23 2.76 -0.48
C CYS A 66 -2.93 3.30 0.76
N LEU A 67 -3.54 4.48 0.66
CA LEU A 67 -4.20 5.14 1.79
C LEU A 67 -5.67 4.70 1.86
N LEU A 68 -6.11 4.39 3.07
CA LEU A 68 -7.52 4.16 3.38
C LEU A 68 -8.15 5.52 3.68
N GLU A 69 -9.30 5.85 3.09
CA GLU A 69 -9.98 7.13 3.35
C GLU A 69 -10.68 7.16 4.73
N SER A 70 -9.89 7.02 5.80
CA SER A 70 -10.38 7.05 7.18
C SER A 70 -9.33 7.70 8.07
N ARG A 71 -9.74 8.68 8.88
CA ARG A 71 -8.84 9.32 9.86
C ARG A 71 -9.04 8.72 11.24
N VAL A 72 -7.96 8.28 11.86
CA VAL A 72 -8.00 7.72 13.21
C VAL A 72 -8.01 8.83 14.26
N PRO A 73 -9.06 8.93 15.11
CA PRO A 73 -9.10 9.86 16.23
C PRO A 73 -7.92 9.64 17.19
N VAL A 74 -7.42 10.71 17.79
CA VAL A 74 -6.20 10.68 18.63
C VAL A 74 -6.31 9.66 19.76
N GLU A 75 -7.47 9.56 20.38
CA GLU A 75 -7.79 8.63 21.47
C GLU A 75 -7.81 7.16 21.03
N LYS A 76 -7.96 6.89 19.73
CA LYS A 76 -7.95 5.54 19.14
C LYS A 76 -6.58 5.15 18.58
N ARG A 77 -5.65 6.09 18.39
CA ARG A 77 -4.35 5.82 17.76
C ARG A 77 -3.57 4.71 18.46
N ARG A 78 -3.59 4.67 19.79
CA ARG A 78 -2.92 3.60 20.56
C ARG A 78 -3.47 2.21 20.21
N GLU A 79 -4.79 2.08 20.17
CA GLU A 79 -5.45 0.82 19.87
C GLU A 79 -5.23 0.42 18.41
N VAL A 80 -5.29 1.39 17.50
CA VAL A 80 -4.96 1.14 16.08
C VAL A 80 -3.51 0.71 15.93
N SER A 81 -2.54 1.29 16.63
CA SER A 81 -1.15 0.83 16.57
C SER A 81 -0.98 -0.64 16.99
N LEU A 82 -1.77 -1.11 17.97
CA LEU A 82 -1.80 -2.54 18.32
C LEU A 82 -2.43 -3.37 17.21
N LEU A 83 -3.54 -2.89 16.62
CA LEU A 83 -4.16 -3.52 15.46
C LEU A 83 -3.17 -3.67 14.31
N LEU A 84 -2.42 -2.62 13.95
CA LEU A 84 -1.42 -2.65 12.89
C LEU A 84 -0.41 -3.79 13.11
N ALA A 85 0.10 -3.96 14.34
CA ALA A 85 1.04 -5.04 14.64
C ALA A 85 0.42 -6.44 14.41
N LEU A 86 -0.83 -6.65 14.83
CA LEU A 86 -1.55 -7.91 14.64
C LEU A 86 -1.91 -8.20 13.17
N LEU A 87 -2.22 -7.16 12.40
CA LEU A 87 -2.50 -7.28 10.98
C LEU A 87 -1.21 -7.60 10.20
N ASN A 88 -0.12 -6.90 10.51
CA ASN A 88 1.18 -7.08 9.85
C ASN A 88 1.74 -8.49 10.08
N GLU A 89 1.49 -9.12 11.23
CA GLU A 89 1.86 -10.53 11.46
C GLU A 89 1.16 -11.50 10.50
N LYS A 90 0.01 -11.11 9.93
CA LYS A 90 -0.81 -11.95 9.03
C LYS A 90 -0.53 -11.70 7.55
N MET A 91 0.39 -10.79 7.22
CA MET A 91 0.72 -10.42 5.85
C MET A 91 2.12 -10.90 5.49
N TRP A 92 2.28 -11.29 4.23
CA TRP A 92 3.59 -11.67 3.68
C TRP A 92 4.32 -10.48 3.04
N LEU A 93 3.56 -9.56 2.46
CA LEU A 93 4.09 -8.46 1.66
C LEU A 93 3.58 -7.14 2.20
N GLY A 94 4.50 -6.17 2.28
CA GLY A 94 4.21 -4.85 2.81
C GLY A 94 3.86 -4.84 4.29
N HIS A 95 3.32 -3.73 4.74
CA HIS A 95 2.84 -3.52 6.10
C HIS A 95 1.85 -2.37 6.13
N PHE A 96 0.94 -2.36 7.10
CA PHE A 96 0.20 -1.17 7.43
C PHE A 96 0.98 -0.24 8.35
N ASP A 97 0.81 1.05 8.11
CA ASP A 97 1.38 2.17 8.85
C ASP A 97 0.26 3.19 9.16
N LEU A 98 0.53 4.09 10.11
CA LEU A 98 -0.36 5.19 10.47
C LEU A 98 0.36 6.51 10.21
N SER A 99 -0.19 7.32 9.29
CA SER A 99 0.32 8.66 9.00
C SER A 99 0.48 9.47 10.29
N SER A 100 1.68 9.99 10.53
CA SER A 100 1.96 10.89 11.66
C SER A 100 1.18 12.19 11.57
N ASP A 101 0.90 12.63 10.34
CA ASP A 101 0.44 13.98 10.05
C ASP A 101 -1.05 14.12 10.33
N ASP A 102 -1.84 13.14 9.88
CA ASP A 102 -3.30 13.18 9.96
C ASP A 102 -3.92 11.92 10.57
N GLY A 103 -3.13 10.89 10.89
CA GLY A 103 -3.64 9.64 11.46
C GLY A 103 -4.36 8.77 10.44
N THR A 104 -4.09 8.93 9.15
CA THR A 104 -4.64 8.09 8.09
C THR A 104 -3.90 6.73 8.03
N PRO A 105 -4.60 5.59 8.14
CA PRO A 105 -4.01 4.28 7.92
C PRO A 105 -3.62 4.10 6.45
N MET A 106 -2.50 3.45 6.20
CA MET A 106 -2.04 3.14 4.86
C MET A 106 -1.34 1.80 4.80
N PHE A 107 -1.48 1.07 3.71
CA PHE A 107 -0.59 -0.03 3.37
C PHE A 107 0.66 0.54 2.68
N ARG A 108 1.85 0.02 2.99
CA ARG A 108 3.12 0.43 2.39
C ARG A 108 3.93 -0.77 1.92
N HIS A 109 4.58 -0.60 0.79
CA HIS A 109 5.52 -1.57 0.23
C HIS A 109 6.65 -0.85 -0.48
N THR A 110 7.85 -1.44 -0.52
CA THR A 110 8.97 -0.91 -1.31
C THR A 110 9.53 -2.00 -2.20
N LEU A 111 9.51 -1.77 -3.51
CA LEU A 111 10.11 -2.64 -4.49
C LEU A 111 11.53 -2.17 -4.80
N LEU A 112 12.51 -3.05 -4.61
CA LEU A 112 13.87 -2.82 -5.08
C LEU A 112 13.97 -3.28 -6.54
N VAL A 113 14.43 -2.37 -7.40
CA VAL A 113 14.44 -2.55 -8.85
C VAL A 113 15.86 -2.81 -9.37
N ARG A 114 16.88 -2.49 -8.57
CA ARG A 114 18.29 -2.67 -8.94
C ARG A 114 18.58 -4.14 -9.27
N GLY A 115 19.13 -4.37 -10.46
CA GLY A 115 19.54 -5.70 -10.93
C GLY A 115 18.43 -6.53 -11.59
N ALA A 116 17.18 -6.05 -11.60
CA ALA A 116 16.04 -6.78 -12.16
C ALA A 116 15.75 -6.49 -13.65
N GLY A 117 16.49 -5.58 -14.28
CA GLY A 117 16.19 -5.17 -15.66
C GLY A 117 15.12 -4.08 -15.78
N GLY A 118 14.54 -3.66 -14.65
CA GLY A 118 13.46 -2.69 -14.53
C GLY A 118 12.41 -3.26 -13.60
N VAL A 119 11.27 -2.60 -13.50
CA VAL A 119 10.07 -3.23 -12.94
C VAL A 119 9.21 -3.72 -14.10
N SER A 120 8.68 -4.94 -14.00
CA SER A 120 7.77 -5.48 -15.01
C SER A 120 6.32 -5.03 -14.74
N VAL A 121 5.46 -5.13 -15.76
CA VAL A 121 4.02 -4.81 -15.60
C VAL A 121 3.39 -5.71 -14.56
N GLU A 122 3.70 -7.00 -14.62
CA GLU A 122 3.18 -8.02 -13.72
C GLU A 122 3.57 -7.71 -12.26
N GLN A 123 4.79 -7.22 -12.01
CA GLN A 123 5.20 -6.81 -10.67
C GLN A 123 4.40 -5.59 -10.15
N MET A 124 3.99 -4.68 -11.04
CA MET A 124 3.14 -3.55 -10.65
C MET A 124 1.71 -3.98 -10.40
N GLU A 125 1.16 -4.85 -11.26
CA GLU A 125 -0.17 -5.42 -11.08
C GLU A 125 -0.26 -6.19 -9.77
N ASP A 126 0.69 -7.10 -9.51
CA ASP A 126 0.78 -7.86 -8.26
C ASP A 126 0.88 -6.92 -7.04
N LEU A 127 1.67 -5.85 -7.14
CA LEU A 127 1.82 -4.87 -6.06
C LEU A 127 0.48 -4.19 -5.73
N VAL A 128 -0.23 -3.71 -6.76
CA VAL A 128 -1.52 -3.02 -6.59
C VAL A 128 -2.59 -4.00 -6.10
N GLU A 129 -2.66 -5.21 -6.65
CA GLU A 129 -3.60 -6.26 -6.25
C GLU A 129 -3.42 -6.64 -4.79
N VAL A 130 -2.17 -6.90 -4.36
CA VAL A 130 -1.87 -7.24 -2.96
C VAL A 130 -2.26 -6.09 -2.03
N ALA A 131 -1.90 -4.86 -2.39
CA ALA A 131 -2.18 -3.70 -1.55
C ALA A 131 -3.68 -3.44 -1.37
N LEU A 132 -4.44 -3.46 -2.47
CA LEU A 132 -5.90 -3.32 -2.43
C LEU A 132 -6.54 -4.51 -1.72
N GLY A 133 -6.10 -5.74 -2.01
CA GLY A 133 -6.62 -6.95 -1.41
C GLY A 133 -6.46 -6.98 0.12
N GLU A 134 -5.27 -6.67 0.64
CA GLU A 134 -5.06 -6.61 2.09
C GLU A 134 -5.79 -5.42 2.73
N SER A 135 -5.86 -4.27 2.05
CA SER A 135 -6.61 -3.11 2.53
C SER A 135 -8.11 -3.41 2.63
N GLU A 136 -8.68 -4.05 1.61
CA GLU A 136 -10.07 -4.51 1.57
C GLU A 136 -10.38 -5.57 2.62
N ARG A 137 -9.47 -6.53 2.80
CA ARG A 137 -9.60 -7.62 3.76
C ARG A 137 -9.61 -7.11 5.19
N PHE A 138 -8.78 -6.12 5.51
CA PHE A 138 -8.62 -5.64 6.88
C PHE A 138 -9.34 -4.34 7.19
N PHE A 139 -9.96 -3.67 6.20
CA PHE A 139 -10.79 -2.49 6.40
C PHE A 139 -11.81 -2.66 7.54
N PRO A 140 -12.58 -3.78 7.64
CA PRO A 140 -13.53 -3.96 8.73
C PRO A 140 -12.88 -3.95 10.12
N ALA A 141 -11.65 -4.46 10.26
CA ALA A 141 -10.93 -4.46 11.54
C ALA A 141 -10.65 -3.02 12.00
N PHE A 142 -10.25 -2.13 11.09
CA PHE A 142 -10.11 -0.71 11.39
C PHE A 142 -11.44 -0.10 11.85
N GLN A 143 -12.53 -0.39 11.16
CA GLN A 143 -13.85 0.14 11.53
C GLN A 143 -14.31 -0.35 12.91
N PHE A 144 -14.03 -1.61 13.26
CA PHE A 144 -14.37 -2.15 14.58
C PHE A 144 -13.62 -1.46 15.72
N VAL A 145 -12.36 -1.08 15.53
CA VAL A 145 -11.60 -0.34 16.56
C VAL A 145 -12.04 1.13 16.62
N ILE A 146 -12.11 1.79 15.46
CA ILE A 146 -12.38 3.23 15.34
C ILE A 146 -13.81 3.55 15.80
N TRP A 147 -14.80 2.83 15.27
CA TRP A 147 -16.23 3.10 15.50
C TRP A 147 -16.89 2.08 16.41
N GLY A 148 -16.51 0.81 16.29
CA GLY A 148 -17.09 -0.28 17.08
C GLY A 148 -16.61 -0.34 18.53
N GLY A 149 -15.52 0.36 18.87
CA GLY A 149 -14.95 0.38 20.22
C GLY A 149 -14.33 -0.94 20.68
N LYS A 150 -14.13 -1.91 19.76
CA LYS A 150 -13.49 -3.19 20.04
C LYS A 150 -11.99 -3.01 20.32
N THR A 151 -11.40 -3.96 21.05
CA THR A 151 -9.93 -4.06 21.11
C THR A 151 -9.37 -4.53 19.76
N ALA A 152 -8.06 -4.36 19.56
CA ALA A 152 -7.35 -4.81 18.38
C ALA A 152 -7.54 -6.33 18.16
N GLU A 153 -7.43 -7.15 19.20
CA GLU A 153 -7.61 -8.60 19.13
C GLU A 153 -9.05 -8.98 18.76
N GLU A 154 -10.04 -8.34 19.38
CA GLU A 154 -11.46 -8.53 19.07
C GLU A 154 -11.78 -8.14 17.62
N ALA A 155 -11.19 -7.04 17.14
CA ALA A 155 -11.36 -6.56 15.78
C ALA A 155 -10.78 -7.54 14.75
N VAL A 156 -9.57 -8.05 14.97
CA VAL A 156 -8.95 -9.08 14.12
C VAL A 156 -9.78 -10.37 14.11
N ALA A 157 -10.23 -10.83 15.28
CA ALA A 157 -11.06 -12.03 15.37
C ALA A 157 -12.39 -11.86 14.62
N SER A 158 -12.99 -10.67 14.70
CA SER A 158 -14.25 -10.36 14.04
C SER A 158 -14.11 -10.22 12.53
N SER A 159 -13.04 -9.57 12.05
CA SER A 159 -12.83 -9.36 10.62
C SER A 159 -12.55 -10.65 9.85
N LEU A 160 -12.00 -11.67 10.52
CA LEU A 160 -11.74 -12.99 9.91
C LEU A 160 -13.00 -13.86 9.75
N LEU A 161 -14.06 -13.58 10.51
CA LEU A 161 -15.31 -14.33 10.45
C LEU A 161 -16.18 -13.92 9.27
N ASP A 162 -16.19 -12.62 8.91
CA ASP A 162 -17.00 -12.12 7.80
C ASP A 162 -16.45 -12.56 6.42
N VAL A 163 -15.15 -12.86 6.30
CA VAL A 163 -14.55 -13.34 5.03
C VAL A 163 -14.92 -14.79 4.69
N GLN A 164 -15.50 -15.56 5.63
CA GLN A 164 -16.06 -16.89 5.33
C GLN A 164 -17.55 -16.85 4.97
N GLY A 165 -18.18 -15.66 4.97
CA GLY A 165 -19.62 -15.48 4.74
C GLY A 165 -20.04 -15.22 3.28
N GLU A 166 -19.11 -15.05 2.35
CA GLU A 166 -19.44 -14.94 0.92
C GLU A 166 -19.46 -16.35 0.30
N ALA A 167 -20.67 -16.93 0.25
CA ALA A 167 -20.99 -18.21 -0.39
C ALA A 167 -21.74 -18.03 -1.70
#